data_AF-A0A8H4EHA5-F1
#
_entry.id   AF-A0A8H4EHA5-F1
#
_cell.length_a   1.000
_cell.length_b   1.000
_cell.length_c   1.000
_cell.angle_alpha   90.00
_cell.angle_beta   90.00
_cell.angle_gamma   90.00
#
_symmetry.space_group_name_H-M   'P 1'
#
loop_
_entity.id
_entity.type
_entity.pdbx_description
1 polymer ?
#
loop_
_entity_poly.entity_id
_entity_poly.type
_entity_poly.pdbx_seq_one_letter_code
_entity_poly.pdbx_strand_id
1 'polypeptide(L)'
;MLTIINLLVEYITRFERILKTPLPIAFSIHLYQSLWIYCLSLPFQLVASVGWITIIIVFFVSFILFGVERITAEVQNPFGYGYNHFDLDYFCETVKREINAINKT
;
A
#
# COMPACT_ATOMS: atom_id res chain seq x y z
N MET A 1 -28.13 -5.82 23.51
CA MET A 1 -27.13 -4.77 23.83
C MET A 1 -25.72 -5.34 23.91
N LEU A 2 -25.44 -6.31 24.80
CA LEU A 2 -24.11 -6.92 24.95
C LEU A 2 -23.54 -7.50 23.63
N THR A 3 -24.39 -8.16 22.83
CA THR A 3 -24.00 -8.71 21.52
C THR A 3 -23.49 -7.65 20.54
N ILE A 4 -24.12 -6.48 20.50
CA ILE A 4 -23.75 -5.39 19.58
C ILE A 4 -22.40 -4.78 20.01
N ILE A 5 -22.19 -4.61 21.31
CA ILE A 5 -20.93 -4.12 21.86
C ILE A 5 -19.80 -5.10 21.54
N ASN A 6 -20.03 -6.41 21.72
CA ASN A 6 -19.03 -7.43 21.39
C ASN A 6 -18.67 -7.43 19.90
N LEU A 7 -19.66 -7.24 19.01
CA LEU A 7 -19.40 -7.12 17.56
C LEU A 7 -18.54 -5.90 17.24
N LEU A 8 -18.83 -4.75 17.85
CA LEU A 8 -18.04 -3.53 17.64
C LEU A 8 -16.60 -3.70 18.11
N VAL A 9 -16.38 -4.32 19.27
CA VAL A 9 -15.05 -4.66 19.79
C VAL A 9 -14.32 -5.62 18.84
N GLU A 10 -15.03 -6.60 18.27
CA GLU A 10 -14.44 -7.52 17.29
C GLU A 10 -13.95 -6.79 16.03
N TYR A 11 -14.76 -5.88 15.48
CA TYR A 11 -14.36 -5.09 14.31
C TYR A 11 -13.15 -4.18 14.61
N ILE A 12 -13.15 -3.48 15.75
CA ILE A 12 -12.00 -2.66 16.16
C ILE A 12 -10.75 -3.52 16.30
N THR A 13 -10.86 -4.70 16.93
CA THR A 13 -9.72 -5.63 17.08
C THR A 13 -9.20 -6.10 15.73
N ARG A 14 -10.08 -6.34 14.75
CA ARG A 14 -9.67 -6.69 13.38
C ARG A 14 -8.91 -5.54 12.71
N PHE A 15 -9.40 -4.30 12.82
CA PHE A 15 -8.70 -3.12 12.29
C PHE A 15 -7.34 -2.89 12.97
N GLU A 16 -7.27 -3.03 14.29
CA GLU A 16 -6.02 -2.92 15.03
C GLU A 16 -4.99 -3.96 14.59
N ARG A 17 -5.41 -5.19 14.30
CA ARG A 17 -4.50 -6.22 13.78
C ARG A 17 -3.93 -5.83 12.43
N ILE A 18 -4.77 -5.36 11.50
CA ILE A 18 -4.32 -4.91 10.18
C ILE A 18 -3.31 -3.75 10.32
N LEU A 19 -3.57 -2.80 11.21
CA LEU A 19 -2.68 -1.67 11.47
C LEU A 19 -1.37 -2.08 12.16
N LYS A 20 -1.43 -3.02 13.12
CA LYS A 20 -0.29 -3.42 13.96
C LYS A 20 0.58 -4.51 13.33
N THR A 21 0.18 -5.10 12.21
CA THR A 21 1.01 -6.05 11.45
C THR A 21 1.47 -5.48 10.11
N PRO A 22 2.20 -4.36 10.08
CA PRO A 22 2.83 -3.91 8.83
C PRO A 22 3.93 -4.90 8.41
N LEU A 23 4.23 -4.93 7.11
CA LEU A 23 5.37 -5.68 6.61
C LEU A 23 6.67 -5.20 7.27
N PRO A 24 7.62 -6.10 7.56
CA PRO A 24 8.90 -5.70 8.14
C PRO A 24 9.60 -4.68 7.26
N ILE A 25 10.04 -3.56 7.84
CA ILE A 25 10.71 -2.47 7.12
C ILE A 25 11.95 -2.97 6.37
N ALA A 26 12.69 -3.92 6.97
CA ALA A 26 13.84 -4.56 6.34
C ALA A 26 13.48 -5.24 5.01
N PHE A 27 12.29 -5.86 4.92
CA PHE A 27 11.84 -6.49 3.66
C PHE A 27 11.62 -5.45 2.57
N SER A 28 10.91 -4.35 2.86
CA SER A 28 10.66 -3.29 1.87
C SER A 28 11.96 -2.64 1.41
N ILE A 29 12.90 -2.38 2.32
CA ILE A 29 14.23 -1.86 1.98
C ILE A 29 14.99 -2.83 1.07
N HIS A 30 15.03 -4.11 1.41
CA HIS A 30 15.72 -5.12 0.60
C HIS A 30 15.08 -5.27 -0.78
N LEU A 31 13.75 -5.25 -0.87
CA LEU A 31 13.04 -5.33 -2.15
C LEU A 31 13.42 -4.16 -3.06
N TYR A 32 13.45 -2.94 -2.53
CA TYR A 32 13.88 -1.75 -3.26
C TYR A 32 15.35 -1.86 -3.73
N GLN A 33 16.26 -2.28 -2.85
CA GLN A 33 17.68 -2.48 -3.18
C GLN A 33 17.87 -3.54 -4.28
N SER A 34 17.17 -4.67 -4.18
CA SER A 34 17.22 -5.73 -5.19
C SER A 34 16.71 -5.25 -6.54
N LEU A 35 15.65 -4.43 -6.57
CA LEU A 35 15.09 -3.89 -7.81
C LEU A 35 16.05 -2.92 -8.51
N TRP A 36 16.78 -2.11 -7.73
CA TRP A 36 17.87 -1.28 -8.24
C TRP A 36 19.00 -2.10 -8.85
N ILE A 37 19.49 -3.10 -8.12
CA ILE A 37 20.56 -3.98 -8.61
C ILE A 37 20.12 -4.69 -9.89
N TYR A 38 18.88 -5.19 -9.93
CA TYR A 38 18.32 -5.83 -11.11
C TYR A 38 18.29 -4.88 -12.31
N CYS A 39 17.70 -3.69 -12.17
CA CYS A 39 17.60 -2.72 -13.26
C CYS A 39 18.98 -2.25 -13.75
N LEU A 40 19.95 -2.08 -12.85
CA LEU A 40 21.33 -1.69 -13.21
C LEU A 40 22.11 -2.83 -13.90
N SER A 41 21.84 -4.08 -13.54
CA SER A 41 22.49 -5.25 -14.17
C SER A 41 21.90 -5.61 -15.53
N LEU A 42 20.62 -5.30 -15.76
CA LEU A 42 19.85 -5.61 -16.97
C LEU A 42 20.51 -5.15 -18.30
N PRO A 43 21.04 -3.91 -18.45
CA PRO A 43 21.66 -3.47 -19.70
C PRO A 43 22.89 -4.31 -20.08
N PHE A 44 23.69 -4.76 -19.11
CA PHE A 44 24.87 -5.58 -19.38
C PHE A 44 24.50 -6.97 -19.92
N GLN A 45 23.31 -7.46 -19.56
CA GLN A 45 22.80 -8.75 -20.04
C GLN A 45 22.25 -8.67 -21.48
N LEU A 46 21.65 -7.53 -21.85
CA LEU A 46 20.96 -7.35 -23.13
C LEU A 46 21.81 -6.71 -24.23
N VAL A 47 22.82 -5.89 -23.87
CA VAL A 47 23.58 -5.13 -24.87
C VAL A 47 24.26 -6.00 -25.92
N ALA A 48 24.70 -7.21 -25.54
CA ALA A 48 25.34 -8.14 -26.46
C ALA A 48 24.37 -8.75 -27.50
N SER A 49 23.07 -8.84 -27.19
CA SER A 49 22.07 -9.47 -28.06
C SER A 49 21.30 -8.47 -28.91
N VAL A 50 20.95 -7.30 -28.37
CA VAL A 50 20.07 -6.31 -29.03
C VAL A 50 20.69 -4.92 -29.21
N GLY A 51 21.96 -4.74 -28.83
CA GLY A 51 22.71 -3.50 -29.07
C GLY A 51 22.01 -2.26 -28.52
N TRP A 52 21.84 -1.23 -29.34
CA TRP A 52 21.24 0.06 -28.94
C TRP A 52 19.77 -0.02 -28.52
N ILE A 53 19.02 -1.03 -28.98
CA ILE A 53 17.61 -1.23 -28.59
C ILE A 53 17.49 -1.52 -27.07
N THR A 54 18.58 -2.00 -26.45
CA THR A 54 18.69 -2.21 -24.99
C THR A 54 18.22 -1.00 -24.19
N ILE A 55 18.53 0.23 -24.62
CA ILE A 55 18.18 1.45 -23.88
C ILE A 55 16.66 1.58 -23.75
N ILE A 56 15.94 1.37 -24.85
CA ILE A 56 14.47 1.48 -24.89
C ILE A 56 13.85 0.38 -24.02
N ILE A 57 14.34 -0.85 -24.15
CA ILE A 57 13.83 -2.00 -23.38
C ILE A 57 14.04 -1.77 -21.88
N VAL A 58 15.27 -1.41 -21.47
CA VAL A 58 15.61 -1.18 -20.06
C VAL A 58 14.78 -0.02 -19.50
N PHE A 59 14.57 1.06 -20.26
CA PHE A 59 13.72 2.17 -19.84
C PHE A 59 12.29 1.71 -19.50
N PHE A 60 11.63 0.97 -20.40
CA PHE A 60 10.27 0.48 -20.16
C PHE A 60 10.20 -0.52 -19.01
N VAL A 61 11.14 -1.47 -18.94
CA VAL A 61 11.19 -2.47 -17.87
C VAL A 61 11.38 -1.79 -16.51
N SER A 62 12.34 -0.87 -16.40
CA SER A 62 12.55 -0.12 -15.16
C SER A 62 11.33 0.73 -14.80
N PHE A 63 10.72 1.43 -15.76
CA PHE A 63 9.51 2.21 -15.50
C PHE A 63 8.38 1.36 -14.90
N ILE A 64 8.14 0.17 -15.47
CA ILE A 64 7.11 -0.75 -14.97
C ILE A 64 7.47 -1.27 -13.58
N LEU A 65 8.70 -1.76 -13.38
CA LEU A 65 9.11 -2.37 -12.12
C LEU A 65 9.12 -1.37 -10.95
N PHE A 66 9.70 -0.19 -11.16
CA PHE A 66 9.66 0.87 -10.14
C PHE A 66 8.24 1.39 -9.93
N GLY A 67 7.42 1.51 -10.98
CA GLY A 67 6.02 1.89 -10.84
C GLY A 67 5.24 0.92 -9.95
N VAL A 68 5.40 -0.39 -10.17
CA VAL A 68 4.75 -1.43 -9.37
C VAL A 68 5.24 -1.42 -7.92
N GLU A 69 6.54 -1.22 -7.69
CA GLU A 69 7.10 -1.13 -6.33
C GLU A 69 6.45 0.02 -5.53
N ARG A 70 6.33 1.21 -6.16
CA ARG A 70 5.73 2.37 -5.52
C ARG A 70 4.25 2.19 -5.23
N ILE A 71 3.50 1.59 -6.16
CA ILE A 71 2.08 1.26 -5.94
C ILE A 71 1.93 0.26 -4.79
N THR A 72 2.79 -0.76 -4.75
CA THR A 72 2.78 -1.76 -3.67
C THR A 72 3.06 -1.12 -2.32
N ALA A 73 4.02 -0.19 -2.24
CA ALA A 73 4.32 0.53 -1.02
C ALA A 73 3.13 1.36 -0.49
N GLU A 74 2.36 2.00 -1.38
CA GLU A 74 1.15 2.75 -1.00
C GLU A 74 0.05 1.81 -0.49
N VAL A 75 -0.19 0.70 -1.21
CA VAL A 75 -1.21 -0.30 -0.84
C VAL A 75 -0.92 -0.95 0.51
N GLN A 76 0.36 -1.03 0.92
CA GLN A 76 0.75 -1.57 2.22
C GLN A 76 0.34 -0.68 3.41
N ASN A 77 0.02 0.61 3.20
CA ASN A 77 -0.40 1.53 4.26
C ASN A 77 -1.82 2.08 4.03
N PRO A 78 -2.87 1.24 4.10
CA PRO A 78 -4.22 1.62 3.69
C PRO A 78 -4.89 2.70 4.57
N PHE A 79 -4.39 2.91 5.80
CA PHE A 79 -4.92 3.87 6.77
C PHE A 79 -4.13 5.18 6.83
N GLY A 80 -3.26 5.44 5.84
CA GLY A 80 -2.54 6.71 5.74
C GLY A 80 -3.44 7.88 5.32
N TYR A 81 -2.87 9.09 5.22
CA TYR A 81 -3.58 10.31 4.81
C TYR A 81 -3.33 10.68 3.34
N GLY A 82 -3.44 9.69 2.46
CA GLY A 82 -3.12 9.79 1.04
C GLY A 82 -4.39 9.71 0.22
N TYR A 83 -4.34 10.19 -1.03
CA TYR A 83 -5.51 10.22 -1.90
C TYR A 83 -6.14 8.83 -2.13
N ASN A 84 -5.32 7.78 -2.11
CA ASN A 84 -5.77 6.39 -2.32
C ASN A 84 -6.05 5.63 -1.01
N HIS A 85 -5.97 6.29 0.14
CA HIS A 85 -6.20 5.66 1.44
C HIS A 85 -7.67 5.76 1.88
N PHE A 86 -8.05 4.98 2.89
CA PHE A 86 -9.39 5.05 3.45
C PHE A 86 -9.62 6.36 4.21
N ASP A 87 -10.71 7.07 3.86
CA ASP A 87 -11.11 8.31 4.55
C ASP A 87 -11.78 8.00 5.89
N LEU A 88 -10.94 7.81 6.91
CA LEU A 88 -11.37 7.53 8.27
C LEU A 88 -12.09 8.72 8.91
N ASP A 89 -11.77 9.94 8.50
CA ASP A 89 -12.42 11.15 9.01
C ASP A 89 -13.87 11.21 8.53
N TYR A 90 -14.10 10.98 7.23
CA TYR A 90 -15.44 10.86 6.67
C TYR A 90 -16.25 9.73 7.33
N PHE A 91 -15.62 8.59 7.58
CA PHE A 91 -16.25 7.48 8.30
C PHE A 91 -16.66 7.90 9.72
N CYS A 92 -15.77 8.53 10.48
CA CYS A 92 -16.06 9.02 11.83
C CYS A 92 -17.18 10.06 11.85
N GLU A 93 -17.18 11.00 10.91
CA GLU A 93 -18.24 12.01 10.79
C GLU A 93 -19.59 11.40 10.43
N THR A 94 -19.60 10.37 9.59
CA THR A 94 -20.82 9.62 9.26
C THR A 94 -21.38 8.93 10.51
N VAL A 95 -20.55 8.21 11.27
CA VAL A 95 -20.97 7.55 12.52
C VAL A 95 -21.50 8.55 13.55
N LYS A 96 -20.82 9.69 13.73
CA LYS A 96 -21.29 10.77 14.63
C LYS A 96 -22.67 11.29 14.22
N ARG A 97 -22.89 11.47 12.92
CA ARG A 97 -24.18 11.95 12.40
C ARG A 97 -25.31 10.98 12.70
N GLU A 98 -25.11 9.69 12.47
CA GLU A 98 -26.11 8.64 12.77
C GLU A 98 -26.45 8.58 14.27
N ILE A 99 -25.44 8.64 15.15
CA ILE A 99 -25.65 8.67 16.61
C ILE A 99 -26.48 9.90 17.01
N ASN A 100 -26.15 11.07 16.46
CA ASN A 100 -26.88 12.30 16.74
C ASN A 100 -28.33 12.28 16.22
N ALA A 101 -28.60 11.58 15.12
CA ALA A 101 -29.95 11.39 14.61
C ALA A 101 -30.78 10.52 15.56
N ILE A 102 -30.21 9.41 16.04
CA ILE A 102 -30.86 8.52 17.03
C ILE A 102 -31.17 9.30 18.32
N ASN A 103 -30.23 10.10 18.84
CA ASN A 103 -30.39 10.82 20.09
C ASN A 103 -31.42 11.98 20.03
N LYS A 104 -31.81 12.40 18.82
CA LYS A 104 -32.86 13.41 18.60
C LYS A 104 -34.27 12.81 18.47
N THR A 105 -34.38 11.48 18.41
CA THR A 105 -35.66 10.74 18.33
C THR A 105 -36.06 10.26 19.71
#